data_AF-A0A6P0T0J4-F1
#
_entry.id   AF-A0A6P0T0J4-F1
#
_cell.length_a   1.000
_cell.length_b   1.000
_cell.length_c   1.000
_cell.angle_alpha   90.00
_cell.angle_beta   90.00
_cell.angle_gamma   90.00
#
_symmetry.space_group_name_H-M   'P 1'
#
loop_
_entity.id
_entity.type
_entity.pdbx_description
1 polymer ?
#
loop_
_entity_poly.entity_id
_entity_poly.type
_entity_poly.pdbx_seq_one_letter_code
_entity_poly.pdbx_strand_id
1 'polypeptide(L)'
;DLDTKQIQPTTVVTPEYFQKSCEQAFYDALVELVPKIKASQEERDYQKLVEALEEIAPTVSTFFDGDQSVLVMDPDPNIRSNRLNLLGLLRNHARVLADFGAIVKS
;
A
#
# COMPACT_ATOMS: atom_id res chain seq x y z
N ASP A 1 -3.90 -15.56 5.00
CA ASP A 1 -3.00 -14.90 4.03
C ASP A 1 -3.83 -14.01 3.12
N LEU A 2 -3.35 -12.82 2.78
CA LEU A 2 -4.06 -11.91 1.88
C LEU A 2 -3.86 -12.38 0.44
N ASP A 3 -4.94 -12.47 -0.35
CA ASP A 3 -4.82 -12.83 -1.77
C ASP A 3 -3.91 -11.83 -2.48
N THR A 4 -2.95 -12.34 -3.26
CA THR A 4 -1.98 -11.53 -4.01
C THR A 4 -2.60 -10.59 -5.05
N LYS A 5 -3.85 -10.84 -5.44
CA LYS A 5 -4.61 -10.03 -6.41
C LYS A 5 -5.43 -8.93 -5.74
N GLN A 6 -5.56 -8.95 -4.41
CA GLN A 6 -6.33 -7.96 -3.70
C GLN A 6 -5.51 -6.68 -3.55
N ILE A 7 -5.93 -5.64 -4.28
CA ILE A 7 -5.33 -4.30 -4.27
C ILE A 7 -6.33 -3.24 -3.80
N GLN A 8 -7.54 -3.63 -3.39
CA GLN A 8 -8.56 -2.70 -2.92
C GLN A 8 -8.48 -2.58 -1.39
N PRO A 9 -8.02 -1.43 -0.86
CA PRO A 9 -7.81 -1.28 0.58
C PRO A 9 -9.10 -1.42 1.38
N THR A 10 -10.21 -0.92 0.83
CA THR A 10 -11.56 -0.89 1.41
C THR A 10 -12.16 -2.26 1.74
N THR A 11 -11.62 -3.34 1.16
CA THR A 11 -12.18 -4.70 1.35
C THR A 11 -11.43 -5.53 2.39
N VAL A 12 -10.24 -5.10 2.81
CA VAL A 12 -9.35 -5.89 3.68
C VAL A 12 -8.84 -5.12 4.88
N VAL A 13 -8.89 -3.79 4.83
CA VAL A 13 -8.53 -2.92 5.93
C VAL A 13 -9.80 -2.38 6.56
N THR A 14 -9.88 -2.45 7.88
CA THR A 14 -10.97 -1.90 8.66
C THR A 14 -10.46 -0.66 9.40
N PRO A 15 -10.88 0.55 9.00
CA PRO A 15 -10.40 1.79 9.61
C PRO A 15 -10.70 1.91 11.11
N GLU A 16 -11.71 1.19 11.60
CA GLU A 16 -12.08 1.15 13.02
C GLU A 16 -10.98 0.56 13.91
N TYR A 17 -10.05 -0.21 13.35
CA TYR A 17 -8.90 -0.76 14.09
C TYR A 17 -7.65 0.11 14.00
N PHE A 18 -7.71 1.29 13.36
CA PHE A 18 -6.58 2.21 13.36
C PHE A 18 -6.38 2.84 14.74
N GLN A 19 -5.15 2.74 15.25
CA GLN A 19 -4.73 3.33 16.52
C GLN A 19 -3.92 4.60 16.32
N LYS A 20 -3.25 4.73 15.18
CA LYS A 20 -2.37 5.85 14.84
C LYS A 20 -2.80 6.51 13.55
N SER A 21 -2.57 7.82 13.46
CA SER A 21 -2.83 8.59 12.24
C SER A 21 -1.96 8.16 11.05
N CYS A 22 -0.78 7.54 11.29
CA CYS A 22 0.03 6.97 10.21
C CYS A 22 -0.66 5.80 9.50
N GLU A 23 -1.49 5.00 10.18
CA GLU A 23 -2.22 3.88 9.57
C GLU A 23 -3.28 4.40 8.60
N GLN A 24 -3.99 5.45 9.02
CA GLN A 24 -4.96 6.16 8.18
C GLN A 24 -4.26 6.83 6.98
N ALA A 25 -3.17 7.56 7.21
CA ALA A 25 -2.42 8.22 6.13
C ALA A 25 -1.88 7.20 5.11
N PHE A 26 -1.40 6.05 5.57
CA PHE A 26 -0.96 4.98 4.69
C PHE A 26 -2.12 4.37 3.90
N TYR A 27 -3.25 4.14 4.55
CA TYR A 27 -4.46 3.66 3.89
C TYR A 27 -4.96 4.63 2.82
N ASP A 28 -5.04 5.93 3.14
CA ASP A 28 -5.48 6.96 2.20
C ASP A 28 -4.53 7.05 1.00
N ALA A 29 -3.21 7.04 1.24
CA ALA A 29 -2.21 7.01 0.18
C ALA A 29 -2.36 5.77 -0.73
N LEU A 30 -2.66 4.59 -0.16
CA LEU A 30 -2.95 3.39 -0.96
C LEU A 30 -4.24 3.54 -1.79
N VAL A 31 -5.31 4.09 -1.21
CA VAL A 31 -6.58 4.31 -1.92
C VAL A 31 -6.38 5.27 -3.10
N GLU A 32 -5.61 6.34 -2.90
CA GLU A 32 -5.27 7.31 -3.96
C GLU A 32 -4.31 6.73 -5.01
N LEU A 33 -3.46 5.80 -4.62
CA LEU A 33 -2.50 5.15 -5.51
C LEU A 33 -3.18 4.16 -6.47
N VAL A 34 -4.24 3.46 -6.05
CA VAL A 34 -4.99 2.49 -6.90
C VAL A 34 -5.40 3.07 -8.27
N PRO A 35 -6.11 4.22 -8.35
CA PRO A 35 -6.49 4.79 -9.64
C PRO A 35 -5.29 5.30 -10.44
N LYS A 36 -4.26 5.85 -9.79
CA LYS A 36 -3.02 6.29 -10.46
C LYS A 36 -2.32 5.13 -11.16
N ILE A 37 -2.19 3.98 -10.48
CA ILE A 37 -1.60 2.76 -11.05
C ILE A 37 -2.44 2.27 -12.23
N LYS A 38 -3.77 2.19 -12.09
CA LYS A 38 -4.65 1.75 -13.18
C LYS A 38 -4.55 2.65 -14.41
N ALA A 39 -4.62 3.97 -14.22
CA ALA A 39 -4.48 4.92 -15.33
C ALA A 39 -3.10 4.82 -15.99
N SER A 40 -2.04 4.71 -15.21
CA SER A 40 -0.68 4.55 -15.73
C SER A 40 -0.48 3.24 -16.49
N GLN A 41 -1.17 2.16 -16.08
CA GLN A 41 -1.17 0.89 -16.83
C GLN A 41 -1.87 1.01 -18.19
N GLU A 42 -2.99 1.73 -18.25
CA GLU A 42 -3.70 1.98 -19.52
C GLU A 42 -2.87 2.84 -20.48
N GLU A 43 -2.24 3.90 -19.95
CA GLU A 43 -1.41 4.83 -20.72
C GLU A 43 0.01 4.29 -21.00
N ARG A 44 0.39 3.18 -20.37
CA ARG A 44 1.76 2.63 -20.32
C ARG A 44 2.81 3.65 -19.85
N ASP A 45 2.42 4.54 -18.95
CA ASP A 45 3.26 5.62 -18.44
C ASP A 45 4.03 5.16 -17.20
N TYR A 46 5.26 4.69 -17.41
CA TYR A 46 6.15 4.26 -16.33
C TYR A 46 6.56 5.42 -15.41
N GLN A 47 6.62 6.64 -15.93
CA GLN A 47 7.10 7.79 -15.18
C GLN A 47 6.09 8.18 -14.09
N LYS A 48 4.81 8.32 -14.45
CA LYS A 48 3.73 8.56 -13.47
C LYS A 48 3.66 7.48 -12.39
N LEU A 49 3.95 6.25 -12.79
CA LEU A 49 3.92 5.08 -11.91
C LEU A 49 5.08 5.10 -10.89
N VAL A 50 6.29 5.52 -11.31
CA VAL A 50 7.42 5.74 -10.40
C VAL A 50 7.20 6.95 -9.50
N GLU A 51 6.68 8.06 -10.03
CA GLU A 51 6.37 9.26 -9.23
C GLU A 51 5.37 8.93 -8.11
N ALA A 52 4.32 8.17 -8.42
CA ALA A 52 3.34 7.74 -7.41
C ALA A 52 3.92 6.80 -6.34
N LEU A 53 4.98 6.03 -6.68
CA LEU A 53 5.73 5.21 -5.72
C LEU A 53 6.62 6.07 -4.81
N GLU A 54 7.29 7.08 -5.38
CA GLU A 54 8.09 8.02 -4.61
C GLU A 54 7.23 8.83 -3.65
N GLU A 55 6.00 9.16 -4.02
CA GLU A 55 5.03 9.83 -3.14
C GLU A 55 4.66 8.99 -1.91
N ILE A 56 4.49 7.67 -2.04
CA ILE A 56 4.08 6.81 -0.93
C ILE A 56 5.27 6.33 -0.06
N ALA A 57 6.49 6.32 -0.61
CA ALA A 57 7.70 5.92 0.10
C ALA A 57 7.91 6.60 1.47
N PRO A 58 7.78 7.93 1.63
CA PRO A 58 7.92 8.59 2.93
C PRO A 58 6.80 8.20 3.91
N THR A 59 5.57 7.97 3.42
CA THR A 59 4.44 7.51 4.23
C THR A 59 4.70 6.10 4.78
N VAL A 60 5.23 5.21 3.94
CA VAL A 60 5.64 3.86 4.33
C VAL A 60 6.77 3.93 5.37
N SER A 61 7.79 4.75 5.12
CA SER A 61 8.88 4.94 6.08
C SER A 61 8.39 5.47 7.43
N THR A 62 7.46 6.43 7.42
CA THR A 62 6.86 6.99 8.65
C THR A 62 6.05 5.93 9.42
N PHE A 63 5.38 5.03 8.72
CA PHE A 63 4.63 3.92 9.31
C PHE A 63 5.53 2.91 10.06
N PHE A 64 6.76 2.68 9.57
CA PHE A 64 7.71 1.74 10.18
C PHE A 64 8.68 2.38 11.18
N ASP A 65 9.25 3.52 10.83
CA ASP A 65 10.39 4.13 11.54
C ASP A 65 10.09 5.54 12.08
N GLY A 66 8.90 6.08 11.82
CA GLY A 66 8.53 7.43 12.25
C GLY A 66 8.13 7.54 13.72
N ASP A 67 7.84 8.77 14.16
CA ASP A 67 7.33 9.07 15.51
C ASP A 67 5.99 8.36 15.82
N GLN A 68 5.29 7.94 14.78
CA GLN A 68 4.06 7.16 14.86
C GLN A 68 4.23 5.72 14.40
N SER A 69 5.46 5.21 14.40
CA SER A 69 5.75 3.82 14.03
C SER A 69 4.84 2.85 14.78
N VAL A 70 4.28 1.91 14.02
CA VAL A 70 3.38 0.90 14.57
C VAL A 70 4.06 -0.46 14.68
N LEU A 71 3.89 -1.11 15.82
CA LEU A 71 4.37 -2.47 16.00
C LEU A 71 3.42 -3.42 15.25
N VAL A 72 3.89 -4.05 14.17
CA VAL A 72 3.06 -4.95 13.36
C VAL A 72 2.54 -6.14 14.19
N MET A 73 3.34 -6.61 15.15
CA MET A 73 2.98 -7.69 16.07
C MET A 73 2.22 -7.15 17.30
N ASP A 74 1.06 -6.54 17.05
CA ASP A 74 0.18 -6.07 18.12
C ASP A 74 -0.44 -7.24 18.90
N PRO A 75 -0.61 -7.14 20.23
CA PRO A 75 -1.33 -8.13 21.02
C PRO A 75 -2.79 -8.31 20.60
N ASP A 76 -3.44 -7.27 20.05
CA ASP A 76 -4.79 -7.39 19.52
C ASP A 76 -4.76 -8.08 18.14
N PRO A 77 -5.42 -9.24 17.97
CA PRO A 77 -5.42 -9.98 16.72
C PRO A 77 -6.09 -9.20 15.56
N ASN A 78 -7.05 -8.31 15.85
CA ASN A 78 -7.72 -7.50 14.84
C ASN A 78 -6.78 -6.41 14.32
N ILE A 79 -6.11 -5.70 15.22
CA ILE A 79 -5.12 -4.65 14.87
C ILE A 79 -3.94 -5.27 14.12
N ARG A 80 -3.41 -6.39 14.62
CA ARG A 80 -2.35 -7.15 13.95
C ARG A 80 -2.76 -7.55 12.54
N SER A 81 -3.96 -8.10 12.36
CA SER A 81 -4.46 -8.50 11.04
C SER A 81 -4.61 -7.29 10.12
N ASN A 82 -5.11 -6.17 10.63
CA ASN A 82 -5.27 -4.93 9.88
C ASN A 82 -3.92 -4.39 9.37
N ARG A 83 -2.91 -4.34 10.25
CA ARG A 83 -1.54 -3.93 9.89
C ARG A 83 -0.91 -4.87 8.87
N LEU A 84 -1.07 -6.18 9.05
CA LEU A 84 -0.61 -7.17 8.07
C LEU A 84 -1.32 -7.01 6.72
N ASN A 85 -2.60 -6.68 6.71
CA ASN A 85 -3.35 -6.43 5.48
C ASN A 85 -2.84 -5.17 4.76
N LEU A 86 -2.53 -4.09 5.48
CA LEU A 86 -1.89 -2.89 4.90
C LEU A 86 -0.55 -3.23 4.22
N LEU A 87 0.29 -4.03 4.88
CA LEU A 87 1.56 -4.48 4.30
C LEU A 87 1.36 -5.43 3.12
N GLY A 88 0.38 -6.32 3.21
CA GLY A 88 -0.01 -7.21 2.13
C GLY A 88 -0.47 -6.44 0.89
N LEU A 89 -1.26 -5.37 1.07
CA LEU A 89 -1.68 -4.48 0.01
C LEU A 89 -0.47 -3.80 -0.65
N LEU A 90 0.42 -3.19 0.13
CA LEU A 90 1.63 -2.57 -0.41
C LEU A 90 2.46 -3.57 -1.24
N ARG A 91 2.64 -4.80 -0.73
CA ARG A 91 3.32 -5.88 -1.48
C ARG A 91 2.62 -6.20 -2.79
N ASN A 92 1.29 -6.28 -2.78
CA ASN A 92 0.50 -6.59 -3.96
C ASN A 92 0.56 -5.45 -4.99
N HIS A 93 0.47 -4.20 -4.54
CA HIS A 93 0.71 -3.02 -5.37
C HIS A 93 2.11 -3.08 -5.99
N ALA A 94 3.16 -3.24 -5.17
CA ALA A 94 4.54 -3.38 -5.65
C ALA A 94 4.70 -4.50 -6.70
N ARG A 95 3.96 -5.61 -6.56
CA ARG A 95 3.98 -6.71 -7.52
C ARG A 95 3.34 -6.33 -8.86
N VAL A 96 2.20 -5.65 -8.85
CA VAL A 96 1.56 -5.12 -10.07
C VAL A 96 2.49 -4.16 -10.81
N LEU A 97 3.28 -3.38 -10.06
CA LEU A 97 4.26 -2.44 -10.59
C LEU A 97 5.50 -3.17 -11.14
N ALA A 98 6.01 -4.17 -10.43
CA ALA A 98 7.13 -4.98 -10.86
C ALA A 98 6.83 -5.77 -12.14
N ASP A 99 5.60 -6.30 -12.26
CA ASP A 99 5.13 -6.98 -13.46
C ASP A 99 5.08 -6.03 -14.67
N PHE A 100 4.61 -4.79 -14.47
CA PHE A 100 4.64 -3.76 -15.50
C PHE A 100 6.08 -3.40 -15.95
N GLY A 101 7.02 -3.26 -15.01
CA GLY A 101 8.42 -3.03 -15.32
C GLY A 101 9.08 -4.17 -16.11
N ALA A 102 8.60 -5.41 -15.93
CA ALA A 102 9.04 -6.57 -16.72
C ALA A 102 8.52 -6.52 -18.17
N ILE A 103 7.34 -5.93 -18.40
CA ILE A 103 6.70 -5.85 -19.73
C ILE A 103 7.30 -4.71 -20.58
N VAL A 104 7.74 -3.60 -19.98
CA VAL A 104 8.29 -2.43 -20.69
C VAL A 104 9.77 -2.59 -21.09
N LYS A 105 10.50 -3.57 -20.53
CA LYS A 105 11.82 -3.97 -21.05
C LYS A 105 11.68 -4.86 -22.28
N SER A 106 11.41 -4.28 -23.45
CA SER A 106 11.62 -4.89 -24.78
C SER A 106 11.76 -3.83 -25.84
#